data_AF-A0A4Q1K9F9-F1
#
_entry.id   AF-A0A4Q1K9F9-F1
#
_cell.length_a   1.000
_cell.length_b   1.000
_cell.length_c   1.000
_cell.angle_alpha   90.00
_cell.angle_beta   90.00
_cell.angle_gamma   90.00
#
_symmetry.space_group_name_H-M   'P 1'
#
loop_
_entity.id
_entity.type
_entity.pdbx_description
1 polymer ?
#
loop_
_entity_poly.entity_id
_entity_poly.type
_entity_poly.pdbx_seq_one_letter_code
_entity_poly.pdbx_strand_id
1 'polypeptide(L)'
;MWIHFLVFFLTFFMMEFMAWFTHKYVMHGFLWSLHADHHKKDHDSWFERNDAFFIFYAVVSIAFFLLWQNDILSIGLAIGLGIFAYGLTYFLVHDIFIHQRFKMFRNANNRYAKAVRRAHKMHHKHIGKEHGECFGMLVVPWKYFKS
;
A
#
# COMPACT_ATOMS: atom_id res chain seq x y z
N MET A 1 -20.94 -4.32 -18.44
CA MET A 1 -20.96 -3.35 -17.32
C MET A 1 -20.74 -4.02 -15.96
N TRP A 2 -21.60 -4.91 -15.47
CA TRP A 2 -21.44 -5.59 -14.16
C TRP A 2 -20.09 -6.31 -13.95
N ILE A 3 -19.58 -6.97 -15.00
CA ILE A 3 -18.28 -7.63 -14.95
C ILE A 3 -17.13 -6.66 -14.64
N HIS A 4 -17.18 -5.41 -15.11
CA HIS A 4 -16.15 -4.42 -14.82
C HIS A 4 -16.19 -3.98 -13.36
N PHE A 5 -17.38 -3.81 -12.77
CA PHE A 5 -17.50 -3.52 -11.35
C PHE A 5 -16.96 -4.68 -10.50
N LEU A 6 -17.31 -5.92 -10.85
CA LEU A 6 -16.79 -7.10 -10.15
C LEU A 6 -15.27 -7.19 -10.24
N VAL A 7 -14.71 -7.01 -11.44
CA VAL A 7 -13.25 -7.02 -11.65
C VAL A 7 -12.58 -5.89 -10.89
N PHE A 8 -13.13 -4.69 -10.91
CA PHE A 8 -12.60 -3.55 -10.16
C PHE A 8 -12.50 -3.86 -8.66
N PHE A 9 -13.58 -4.33 -8.03
CA PHE A 9 -13.58 -4.64 -6.61
C PHE A 9 -12.65 -5.83 -6.29
N LEU A 10 -12.68 -6.87 -7.13
CA LEU A 10 -11.79 -8.01 -6.98
C LEU A 10 -10.32 -7.58 -7.04
N THR A 11 -9.94 -6.79 -8.03
CA THR A 11 -8.59 -6.24 -8.15
C THR A 11 -8.23 -5.39 -6.94
N PHE A 12 -9.12 -4.48 -6.50
CA PHE A 12 -8.88 -3.64 -5.32
C PHE A 12 -8.58 -4.47 -4.07
N PHE A 13 -9.37 -5.51 -3.78
CA PHE A 13 -9.14 -6.36 -2.61
C PHE A 13 -7.93 -7.28 -2.76
N MET A 14 -7.68 -7.80 -3.97
CA MET A 14 -6.48 -8.59 -4.26
C MET A 14 -5.20 -7.77 -4.07
N MET A 15 -5.26 -6.45 -4.31
CA MET A 15 -4.12 -5.57 -4.08
C MET A 15 -3.71 -5.47 -2.60
N GLU A 16 -4.61 -5.70 -1.64
CA GLU A 16 -4.21 -5.81 -0.23
C GLU A 16 -3.29 -7.01 0.01
N PHE A 17 -3.64 -8.16 -0.58
CA PHE A 17 -2.78 -9.33 -0.54
C PHE A 17 -1.46 -9.07 -1.28
N MET A 18 -1.51 -8.45 -2.45
CA MET A 18 -0.32 -8.13 -3.24
C MET A 18 0.61 -7.16 -2.49
N ALA A 19 0.06 -6.12 -1.86
CA ALA A 19 0.81 -5.18 -1.05
C ALA A 19 1.47 -5.86 0.14
N TRP A 20 0.73 -6.70 0.88
CA TRP A 20 1.30 -7.52 1.95
C TRP A 20 2.45 -8.41 1.45
N PHE A 21 2.26 -9.09 0.32
CA PHE A 21 3.25 -9.99 -0.25
C PHE A 21 4.51 -9.24 -0.68
N THR A 22 4.36 -8.16 -1.46
CA THR A 22 5.46 -7.30 -1.87
C THR A 22 6.17 -6.73 -0.65
N HIS A 23 5.42 -6.25 0.33
CA HIS A 23 6.02 -5.67 1.52
C HIS A 23 6.86 -6.71 2.29
N LYS A 24 6.30 -7.89 2.56
CA LYS A 24 6.99 -8.93 3.35
C LYS A 24 8.17 -9.57 2.61
N TYR A 25 8.00 -9.92 1.33
CA TYR A 25 8.96 -10.78 0.62
C TYR A 25 9.87 -10.02 -0.34
N VAL A 26 9.44 -8.87 -0.83
CA VAL A 26 10.21 -8.05 -1.79
C VAL A 26 10.88 -6.89 -1.07
N MET A 27 10.11 -6.02 -0.41
CA MET A 27 10.61 -4.84 0.30
C MET A 27 11.45 -5.24 1.52
N HIS A 28 10.97 -6.16 2.37
CA HIS A 28 11.74 -6.73 3.48
C HIS A 28 12.64 -7.92 3.07
N GLY A 29 12.82 -8.10 1.76
CA GLY A 29 13.67 -9.13 1.18
C GLY A 29 14.79 -8.52 0.35
N PHE A 30 14.82 -8.83 -0.95
CA PHE A 30 15.91 -8.46 -1.83
C PHE A 30 15.90 -6.98 -2.25
N LEU A 31 14.77 -6.26 -2.11
CA LEU A 31 14.69 -4.81 -2.34
C LEU A 31 14.69 -3.99 -1.05
N TRP A 32 15.26 -4.53 0.02
CA TRP A 32 15.44 -3.81 1.29
C TRP A 32 16.18 -2.48 1.13
N SER A 33 17.13 -2.39 0.20
CA SER A 33 17.85 -1.14 -0.09
C SER A 33 16.96 0.02 -0.56
N LEU A 34 15.75 -0.27 -1.09
CA LEU A 34 14.74 0.71 -1.47
C LEU A 34 13.73 0.99 -0.37
N HIS A 35 13.61 0.13 0.65
CA HIS A 35 12.62 0.27 1.71
C HIS A 35 13.24 0.70 3.07
N ALA A 36 14.56 0.58 3.21
CA ALA A 36 15.26 0.84 4.47
C ALA A 36 15.13 2.30 4.95
N ASP A 37 15.15 3.28 4.03
CA ASP A 37 15.00 4.69 4.37
C ASP A 37 13.60 5.04 4.89
N HIS A 38 12.60 4.30 4.45
CA HIS A 38 11.24 4.42 4.94
C HIS A 38 11.12 3.97 6.42
N HIS A 39 11.88 2.95 6.83
CA HIS A 39 11.98 2.53 8.24
C HIS A 39 12.83 3.49 9.07
N LYS A 40 13.98 3.88 8.52
CA LYS A 40 14.91 4.80 9.16
C LYS A 40 15.53 5.69 8.11
N LYS A 41 15.03 6.92 8.05
CA LYS A 41 15.51 7.94 7.13
C LYS A 41 17.01 8.20 7.35
N ASP A 42 17.78 8.09 6.28
CA ASP A 42 19.24 8.25 6.25
C ASP A 42 19.69 9.41 5.34
N HIS A 43 18.76 10.24 4.87
CA HIS A 43 18.99 11.35 3.96
C HIS A 43 18.05 12.55 4.23
N ASP A 44 18.45 13.74 3.77
CA ASP A 44 17.67 14.98 3.95
C ASP A 44 16.63 15.27 2.85
N SER A 45 16.43 14.36 1.90
CA SER A 45 15.39 14.50 0.85
C SER A 45 13.97 14.33 1.39
N TRP A 46 13.00 15.02 0.79
CA TRP A 46 11.57 14.79 1.02
C TRP A 46 11.07 13.45 0.43
N PHE A 47 11.66 13.04 -0.69
CA PHE A 47 11.39 11.75 -1.34
C PHE A 47 12.11 10.62 -0.62
N GLU A 48 11.47 9.47 -0.56
CA GLU A 48 12.05 8.22 -0.07
C GLU A 48 12.28 7.29 -1.26
N ARG A 49 13.33 6.47 -1.24
CA ARG A 49 13.54 5.41 -2.25
C ARG A 49 12.35 4.47 -2.31
N ASN A 50 11.64 4.33 -1.20
CA ASN A 50 10.40 3.58 -1.11
C ASN A 50 9.32 4.09 -2.08
N ASP A 51 9.38 5.36 -2.49
CA ASP A 51 8.48 5.93 -3.49
C ASP A 51 8.58 5.21 -4.85
N ALA A 52 9.68 4.51 -5.12
CA ALA A 52 9.84 3.67 -6.31
C ALA A 52 8.75 2.59 -6.42
N PHE A 53 8.23 2.07 -5.30
CA PHE A 53 7.16 1.07 -5.32
C PHE A 53 5.82 1.68 -5.75
N PHE A 54 5.53 2.93 -5.39
CA PHE A 54 4.36 3.64 -5.90
C PHE A 54 4.47 3.87 -7.41
N ILE A 55 5.65 4.27 -7.89
CA ILE A 55 5.90 4.43 -9.33
C ILE A 55 5.72 3.11 -10.07
N PHE A 56 6.25 2.01 -9.54
CA PHE A 56 6.08 0.68 -10.12
C PHE A 56 4.61 0.32 -10.32
N TYR A 57 3.79 0.45 -9.26
CA TYR A 57 2.37 0.13 -9.37
C TYR A 57 1.58 1.13 -10.23
N ALA A 58 2.01 2.39 -10.29
CA ALA A 58 1.45 3.36 -11.23
C ALA A 58 1.70 2.94 -12.69
N VAL A 59 2.91 2.46 -13.02
CA VAL A 59 3.23 1.93 -14.35
C VAL A 59 2.39 0.70 -14.67
N VAL A 60 2.25 -0.24 -13.73
CA VAL A 60 1.38 -1.43 -13.91
C VAL A 60 -0.07 -1.01 -14.16
N SER A 61 -0.59 -0.06 -13.38
CA SER A 61 -1.92 0.50 -13.58
C SER A 61 -2.07 1.10 -14.97
N ILE A 62 -1.15 1.98 -15.40
CA ILE A 62 -1.17 2.62 -16.72
C ILE A 62 -1.10 1.57 -17.84
N ALA A 63 -0.32 0.50 -17.69
CA ALA A 63 -0.27 -0.57 -18.67
C ALA A 63 -1.66 -1.20 -18.89
N PHE A 64 -2.42 -1.45 -17.83
CA PHE A 64 -3.80 -1.95 -17.96
C PHE A 64 -4.76 -0.95 -18.62
N PHE A 65 -4.59 0.35 -18.37
CA PHE A 65 -5.32 1.39 -19.11
C PHE A 65 -4.99 1.35 -20.61
N LEU A 66 -3.70 1.21 -20.97
CA LEU A 66 -3.27 1.15 -22.36
C LEU A 66 -3.77 -0.13 -23.05
N LEU A 67 -3.75 -1.27 -22.37
CA LEU A 67 -4.30 -2.52 -22.90
C LEU A 67 -5.80 -2.40 -23.20
N TRP A 68 -6.54 -1.68 -22.36
CA TRP A 68 -7.94 -1.38 -22.62
C TRP A 68 -8.13 -0.38 -23.76
N GLN A 69 -7.35 0.72 -23.77
CA GLN A 69 -7.45 1.76 -24.79
C GLN A 69 -7.14 1.25 -26.21
N ASN A 70 -6.28 0.24 -26.33
CA ASN A 70 -5.91 -0.38 -27.60
C ASN A 70 -6.76 -1.65 -27.91
N ASP A 71 -7.88 -1.84 -27.23
CA ASP A 71 -8.81 -2.97 -27.41
C ASP A 71 -8.19 -4.37 -27.23
N ILE A 72 -7.03 -4.47 -26.56
CA ILE A 72 -6.31 -5.73 -26.30
C ILE A 72 -6.95 -6.48 -25.14
N LEU A 73 -7.41 -5.75 -24.11
CA LEU A 73 -8.03 -6.33 -22.92
C LEU A 73 -9.26 -5.53 -22.50
N SER A 74 -10.44 -6.07 -22.77
CA SER A 74 -11.73 -5.41 -22.49
C SER A 74 -11.92 -5.05 -21.01
N ILE A 75 -11.45 -5.89 -20.09
CA ILE A 75 -11.51 -5.64 -18.63
C ILE A 75 -10.34 -4.78 -18.11
N GLY A 76 -9.41 -4.38 -18.98
CA GLY A 76 -8.17 -3.69 -18.59
C GLY A 76 -8.43 -2.41 -17.80
N LEU A 77 -9.43 -1.60 -18.18
CA LEU A 77 -9.79 -0.39 -17.45
C LEU A 77 -10.21 -0.67 -16.01
N ALA A 78 -10.98 -1.74 -15.78
CA ALA A 78 -11.43 -2.11 -14.44
C ALA A 78 -10.25 -2.54 -13.55
N ILE A 79 -9.31 -3.30 -14.11
CA ILE A 79 -8.09 -3.72 -13.41
C ILE A 79 -7.22 -2.50 -13.09
N GLY A 80 -6.93 -1.66 -14.08
CA GLY A 80 -6.15 -0.44 -13.91
C GLY A 80 -6.75 0.46 -12.83
N LEU A 81 -8.07 0.70 -12.89
CA LEU A 81 -8.77 1.48 -11.87
C LEU A 81 -8.71 0.83 -10.49
N GLY A 82 -8.81 -0.50 -10.39
CA GLY A 82 -8.70 -1.22 -9.12
C GLY A 82 -7.31 -1.07 -8.47
N ILE A 83 -6.25 -1.20 -9.28
CA ILE A 83 -4.86 -0.97 -8.84
C ILE A 83 -4.67 0.48 -8.41
N PHE A 84 -5.12 1.44 -9.22
CA PHE A 84 -5.03 2.87 -8.91
C PHE A 84 -5.78 3.21 -7.63
N ALA A 85 -7.03 2.77 -7.48
CA ALA A 85 -7.85 3.04 -6.30
C ALA A 85 -7.23 2.46 -5.03
N TYR A 86 -6.65 1.26 -5.11
CA TYR A 86 -5.90 0.70 -3.98
C TYR A 86 -4.63 1.50 -3.70
N GLY A 87 -3.84 1.83 -4.72
CA GLY A 87 -2.62 2.62 -4.56
C GLY A 87 -2.88 4.00 -3.94
N LEU A 88 -3.95 4.69 -4.36
CA LEU A 88 -4.42 5.94 -3.77
C LEU A 88 -4.83 5.72 -2.30
N THR A 89 -5.60 4.67 -2.03
CA THR A 89 -6.00 4.32 -0.66
C THR A 89 -4.78 4.06 0.23
N TYR A 90 -3.81 3.29 -0.29
CA TYR A 90 -2.56 3.00 0.40
C TYR A 90 -1.82 4.29 0.73
N PHE A 91 -1.60 5.17 -0.25
CA PHE A 91 -0.94 6.46 -0.04
C PHE A 91 -1.66 7.35 0.99
N LEU A 92 -2.99 7.44 0.91
CA LEU A 92 -3.79 8.22 1.88
C LEU A 92 -3.66 7.67 3.30
N VAL A 93 -3.65 6.34 3.47
CA VAL A 93 -3.58 5.75 4.80
C VAL A 93 -2.12 5.73 5.30
N HIS A 94 -1.16 5.37 4.46
CA HIS A 94 0.23 5.15 4.81
C HIS A 94 0.98 6.48 4.95
N ASP A 95 1.13 7.21 3.86
CA ASP A 95 1.99 8.39 3.79
C ASP A 95 1.34 9.61 4.44
N ILE A 96 0.03 9.79 4.22
CA ILE A 96 -0.71 10.91 4.81
C ILE A 96 -1.11 10.59 6.24
N PHE A 97 -1.92 9.56 6.47
CA PHE A 97 -2.51 9.34 7.79
C PHE A 97 -1.51 8.77 8.83
N ILE A 98 -0.66 7.80 8.48
CA ILE A 98 0.28 7.20 9.44
C ILE A 98 1.60 7.97 9.51
N HIS A 99 2.30 8.13 8.40
CA HIS A 99 3.62 8.78 8.35
C HIS A 99 3.56 10.30 8.39
N GLN A 100 2.39 10.90 8.12
CA GLN A 100 2.21 12.35 8.17
C GLN A 100 3.21 13.11 7.28
N ARG A 101 3.61 12.53 6.14
CA ARG A 101 4.38 13.22 5.09
C ARG A 101 3.63 14.46 4.59
N PHE A 102 2.30 14.39 4.65
CA PHE A 102 1.38 15.51 4.55
C PHE A 102 0.59 15.62 5.86
N LYS A 103 0.45 16.84 6.40
CA LYS A 103 -0.19 17.10 7.70
C LYS A 103 -1.73 17.08 7.62
N MET A 104 -2.30 16.01 7.08
CA MET A 104 -3.75 15.79 6.95
C MET A 104 -4.17 14.55 7.76
N PHE A 105 -5.42 14.52 8.23
CA PHE A 105 -6.00 13.42 9.03
C PHE A 105 -5.30 13.07 10.36
N ARG A 106 -4.39 13.92 10.85
CA ARG A 106 -3.65 13.71 12.11
C ARG A 106 -4.55 13.45 13.32
N ASN A 107 -5.72 14.08 13.35
CA ASN A 107 -6.66 14.04 14.48
C ASN A 107 -7.67 12.88 14.40
N ALA A 108 -7.67 12.07 13.33
CA ALA A 108 -8.59 10.95 13.23
C ALA A 108 -8.33 9.95 14.38
N ASN A 109 -9.36 9.61 15.17
CA ASN A 109 -9.18 8.94 16.45
C ASN A 109 -10.17 7.78 16.69
N ASN A 110 -10.86 7.33 15.63
CA ASN A 110 -11.77 6.19 15.71
C ASN A 110 -11.03 4.86 15.96
N ARG A 111 -11.77 3.80 16.30
CA ARG A 111 -11.20 2.48 16.67
C ARG A 111 -10.31 1.90 15.57
N TYR A 112 -10.74 2.00 14.31
CA TYR A 112 -9.99 1.50 13.16
C TYR A 112 -8.71 2.29 12.91
N ALA A 113 -8.80 3.62 12.89
CA ALA A 113 -7.67 4.53 12.75
C ALA A 113 -6.58 4.26 13.81
N LYS A 114 -6.98 4.06 15.07
CA LYS A 114 -6.06 3.67 16.14
C LYS A 114 -5.42 2.30 15.90
N ALA A 115 -6.20 1.30 15.47
CA ALA A 115 -5.70 -0.05 15.21
C ALA A 115 -4.65 -0.04 14.09
N VAL A 116 -4.93 0.64 12.97
CA VAL A 116 -4.03 0.73 11.83
C VAL A 116 -2.70 1.41 12.22
N ARG A 117 -2.76 2.55 12.92
CA ARG A 117 -1.52 3.20 13.41
C ARG A 117 -0.71 2.31 14.35
N ARG A 118 -1.38 1.59 15.26
CA ARG A 118 -0.71 0.70 16.22
C ARG A 118 -0.03 -0.46 15.49
N ALA A 119 -0.74 -1.11 14.57
CA ALA A 119 -0.21 -2.21 13.77
C ALA A 119 1.03 -1.76 12.97
N HIS A 120 0.93 -0.63 12.26
CA HIS A 120 2.03 -0.08 11.48
C HIS A 120 3.22 0.37 12.33
N LYS A 121 2.97 0.97 13.50
CA LYS A 121 4.03 1.31 14.46
C LYS A 121 4.76 0.06 14.95
N MET A 122 4.05 -1.04 15.18
CA MET A 122 4.66 -2.31 15.59
C MET A 122 5.47 -2.95 14.46
N HIS A 123 5.05 -2.76 13.20
CA HIS A 123 5.82 -3.15 12.03
C HIS A 123 7.16 -2.41 11.97
N HIS A 124 7.14 -1.07 12.03
CA HIS A 124 8.36 -0.24 12.03
C HIS A 124 9.28 -0.50 13.23
N LYS A 125 8.77 -1.02 14.35
CA LYS A 125 9.58 -1.43 15.50
C LYS A 125 10.34 -2.74 15.24
N HIS A 126 9.82 -3.64 14.41
CA HIS A 126 10.39 -4.96 14.14
C HIS A 126 10.74 -5.09 12.65
N ILE A 127 11.94 -4.65 12.32
CA ILE A 127 12.42 -4.46 10.95
C ILE A 127 12.69 -5.78 10.21
N GLY A 128 13.00 -6.88 10.91
CA GLY A 128 13.32 -8.15 10.24
C GLY A 128 12.08 -8.93 9.81
N LYS A 129 12.07 -9.52 8.60
CA LYS A 129 10.95 -10.33 8.09
C LYS A 129 10.52 -11.53 8.97
N GLU A 130 11.46 -12.09 9.73
CA GLU A 130 11.28 -13.29 10.58
C GLU A 130 10.48 -12.98 11.86
N HIS A 131 10.70 -11.80 12.44
CA HIS A 131 10.06 -11.33 13.68
C HIS A 131 9.16 -10.11 13.45
N GLY A 132 9.07 -9.65 12.21
CA GLY A 132 8.25 -8.53 11.78
C GLY A 132 6.79 -8.92 11.83
N GLU A 133 5.98 -8.05 12.40
CA GLU A 133 4.54 -8.19 12.44
C GLU A 133 3.90 -7.14 11.52
N CYS A 134 2.70 -7.44 11.00
CA CYS A 134 1.82 -6.48 10.31
C CYS A 134 2.39 -5.83 9.03
N PHE A 135 2.69 -6.65 8.01
CA PHE A 135 3.06 -6.15 6.68
C PHE A 135 1.87 -5.66 5.83
N GLY A 136 0.63 -5.97 6.25
CA GLY A 136 -0.58 -5.50 5.57
C GLY A 136 -0.91 -4.06 5.93
N MET A 137 -1.76 -3.42 5.14
CA MET A 137 -2.04 -1.99 5.24
C MET A 137 -3.43 -1.71 5.82
N LEU A 138 -4.47 -2.26 5.19
CA LEU A 138 -5.87 -2.05 5.57
C LEU A 138 -6.37 -3.15 6.49
N VAL A 139 -5.86 -4.38 6.32
CA VAL A 139 -6.26 -5.53 7.12
C VAL A 139 -5.23 -5.75 8.22
N VAL A 140 -5.56 -5.29 9.43
CA VAL A 140 -4.68 -5.40 10.60
C VAL A 140 -5.18 -6.45 11.60
N PRO A 141 -4.28 -7.14 12.33
CA PRO A 141 -4.67 -8.15 13.30
C PRO A 141 -5.61 -7.62 14.39
N TRP A 142 -6.57 -8.46 14.81
CA TRP A 142 -7.58 -8.12 15.83
C TRP A 142 -7.00 -7.61 17.15
N LYS A 143 -5.79 -8.04 17.52
CA LYS A 143 -5.11 -7.59 18.75
C LYS A 143 -4.92 -6.06 18.81
N TYR A 144 -4.85 -5.36 17.67
CA TYR A 144 -4.67 -3.91 17.63
C TYR A 144 -5.97 -3.11 17.78
N PHE A 145 -7.13 -3.76 17.67
CA PHE A 145 -8.43 -3.14 17.91
C PHE A 145 -8.81 -3.10 19.39
N LYS A 146 -8.11 -3.87 20.23
CA LYS A 146 -8.29 -3.84 21.69
C LYS A 146 -7.58 -2.60 22.24
N SER A 147 -8.30 -1.85 23.07
CA SER A 147 -7.83 -0.57 23.65
C SER A 147 -6.58 -0.73 24.47
#